data_AF-A0A4V1SV47-F1
#
_entry.id   AF-A0A4V1SV47-F1
#
_cell.length_a   1.000
_cell.length_b   1.000
_cell.length_c   1.000
_cell.angle_alpha   90.00
_cell.angle_beta   90.00
_cell.angle_gamma   90.00
#
_symmetry.space_group_name_H-M   'P 1'
#
loop_
_entity.id
_entity.type
_entity.pdbx_description
1 polymer ?
#
loop_
_entity_poly.entity_id
_entity_poly.type
_entity_poly.pdbx_seq_one_letter_code
_entity_poly.pdbx_strand_id
1 'polypeptide(L)'
;MLATGSLAAAQIPSVEEQQSRLRSANSQSREALARSRALEQAAAGERDQAAQARAQEAAAAERIKAAEADIAAATARIGIVDRQLADQRTRVAERQGPILRLIAALQSMARRPPVLGLVQPGSTEDMVHVRAVLGTAMPVVEARTADVRAELGRIRALRAEAAAAVGSLQEARNRIEAERIALVKLEGEHRARSRELDRGALVESDRALALGEQARDLVDQMESAGQAAELQGDLAALPGPLPRTGDPALPKRSAGGAPYRLPVTGQVVTGMGELSATGVRARGITIACAPEMAAVAPAGGRIIYAAPFRAYGGVVIIDHGKGWTSLITGLGAVAVKVGDQVAQGAAIGRAPGGDSPRVTIELRRRGQPMDLAQLLD
;
A
#
# COMPACT_ATOMS: atom_id res chain seq x y z
N MET A 1 29.00 17.31 54.13
CA MET A 1 29.09 17.90 52.78
C MET A 1 27.68 18.01 52.22
N LEU A 2 27.06 19.18 52.35
CA LEU A 2 25.77 19.49 51.75
C LEU A 2 26.04 20.10 50.38
N ALA A 3 25.72 19.36 49.32
CA ALA A 3 25.88 19.84 47.94
C ALA A 3 24.75 20.82 47.60
N THR A 4 25.12 22.09 47.50
CA THR A 4 24.32 23.18 46.95
C THR A 4 24.19 22.99 45.43
N GLY A 5 23.11 22.34 45.00
CA GLY A 5 22.73 22.29 43.59
C GLY A 5 22.25 23.67 43.14
N SER A 6 23.14 24.44 42.51
CA SER A 6 22.81 25.65 41.77
C SER A 6 21.92 25.26 40.58
N LEU A 7 20.61 25.43 40.73
CA LEU A 7 19.69 25.51 39.59
C LEU A 7 20.10 26.74 38.80
N ALA A 8 20.86 26.52 37.72
CA ALA A 8 21.11 27.51 36.70
C ALA A 8 19.76 28.04 36.22
N ALA A 9 19.39 29.23 36.67
CA ALA A 9 18.23 29.94 36.18
C ALA A 9 18.40 30.06 34.66
N ALA A 10 17.58 29.33 33.90
CA ALA A 10 17.55 29.44 32.46
C ALA A 10 17.33 30.91 32.11
N GLN A 11 18.38 31.57 31.60
CA GLN A 11 18.33 32.96 31.21
C GLN A 11 17.20 33.11 30.20
N ILE A 12 16.20 33.91 30.55
CA ILE A 12 15.07 34.17 29.67
C ILE A 12 15.66 34.87 28.42
N PRO A 13 15.55 34.27 27.22
CA PRO A 13 16.30 34.68 26.01
C PRO A 13 15.90 36.06 25.55
N SER A 14 16.81 37.03 25.39
CA SER A 14 16.58 38.49 25.22
C SER A 14 15.66 38.90 24.05
N VAL A 15 15.16 40.15 24.00
CA VAL A 15 14.30 40.62 22.86
C VAL A 15 15.06 40.46 21.55
N GLU A 16 16.35 40.81 21.57
CA GLU A 16 17.22 40.78 20.38
C GLU A 16 17.46 39.35 19.89
N GLU A 17 17.67 38.39 20.80
CA GLU A 17 17.70 36.97 20.47
C GLU A 17 16.38 36.49 19.85
N GLN A 18 15.24 36.89 20.41
CA GLN A 18 13.93 36.52 19.86
C GLN A 18 13.69 37.14 18.49
N GLN A 19 14.10 38.39 18.27
CA GLN A 19 14.05 39.04 16.95
C GLN A 19 14.95 38.33 15.94
N SER A 20 16.14 37.90 16.35
CA SER A 20 17.04 37.10 15.52
C SER A 20 16.39 35.77 15.12
N ARG A 21 15.83 35.03 16.09
CA ARG A 21 15.09 33.78 15.86
C ARG A 21 13.89 33.97 14.93
N LEU A 22 13.14 35.06 15.10
CA LEU A 22 12.02 35.41 14.23
C LEU A 22 12.49 35.65 12.78
N ARG A 23 13.58 36.40 12.59
CA ARG A 23 14.16 36.65 11.26
C ARG A 23 14.65 35.35 10.62
N SER A 24 15.38 34.51 11.35
CA SER A 24 15.89 33.24 10.83
C SER A 24 14.75 32.30 10.46
N ALA A 25 13.73 32.17 11.32
CA ALA A 25 12.57 31.32 11.05
C ALA A 25 11.78 31.79 9.81
N ASN A 26 11.57 33.11 9.66
CA ASN A 26 10.94 33.66 8.46
C ASN A 26 11.76 33.40 7.18
N SER A 27 13.09 33.46 7.24
CA SER A 27 13.95 33.11 6.10
C SER A 27 13.81 31.63 5.74
N GLN A 28 13.91 30.75 6.74
CA GLN A 28 13.78 29.30 6.57
C GLN A 28 12.43 28.91 5.97
N SER A 29 11.32 29.53 6.43
CA SER A 29 9.99 29.31 5.87
C SER A 29 9.94 29.70 4.38
N ARG A 30 10.45 30.88 4.02
CA ARG A 30 10.50 31.35 2.62
C ARG A 30 11.34 30.45 1.72
N GLU A 31 12.51 30.03 2.20
CA GLU A 31 13.41 29.14 1.47
C GLU A 31 12.77 27.76 1.26
N ALA A 32 12.15 27.19 2.29
CA ALA A 32 11.46 25.91 2.21
C ALA A 32 10.27 25.98 1.22
N LEU A 33 9.47 27.06 1.25
CA LEU A 33 8.40 27.27 0.26
C LEU A 33 8.92 27.41 -1.16
N ALA A 34 10.06 28.11 -1.35
CA ALA A 34 10.68 28.24 -2.66
C ALA A 34 11.16 26.87 -3.20
N ARG A 35 11.80 26.06 -2.34
CA ARG A 35 12.21 24.69 -2.70
C ARG A 35 11.02 23.80 -3.01
N SER A 36 9.95 23.89 -2.21
CA SER A 36 8.71 23.15 -2.46
C SER A 36 8.13 23.47 -3.84
N ARG A 37 8.00 24.76 -4.20
CA ARG A 37 7.50 25.17 -5.53
C ARG A 37 8.40 24.69 -6.67
N ALA A 38 9.72 24.72 -6.49
CA ALA A 38 10.65 24.20 -7.48
C ALA A 38 10.48 22.69 -7.70
N LEU A 39 10.27 21.93 -6.62
CA LEU A 39 10.00 20.49 -6.68
C LEU A 39 8.63 20.18 -7.32
N GLU A 40 7.61 20.98 -7.06
CA GLU A 40 6.30 20.85 -7.72
C GLU A 40 6.39 21.11 -9.23
N GLN A 41 7.15 22.12 -9.64
CA GLN A 41 7.41 22.39 -11.05
C GLN A 41 8.19 21.26 -11.71
N ALA A 42 9.22 20.72 -11.03
CA ALA A 42 9.96 19.57 -11.51
C ALA A 42 9.06 18.33 -11.65
N ALA A 43 8.19 18.07 -10.68
CA ALA A 43 7.22 16.98 -10.73
C ALA A 43 6.21 17.14 -11.88
N ALA A 44 5.80 18.36 -12.21
CA ALA A 44 4.89 18.62 -13.32
C ALA A 44 5.54 18.39 -14.70
N GLY A 45 6.86 18.56 -14.81
CA GLY A 45 7.62 18.30 -16.03
C GLY A 45 8.07 16.85 -16.22
N GLU A 46 7.94 16.02 -15.19
CA GLU A 46 8.43 14.64 -15.18
C GLU A 46 7.46 13.68 -15.87
N ARG A 47 8.00 12.73 -16.66
CA ARG A 47 7.21 11.71 -17.37
C ARG A 47 7.22 10.38 -16.66
N ASP A 48 8.31 10.06 -15.95
CA ASP A 48 8.35 8.86 -15.12
C ASP A 48 7.47 9.04 -13.89
N GLN A 49 6.46 8.19 -13.75
CA GLN A 49 5.51 8.26 -12.63
C GLN A 49 6.20 8.08 -11.28
N ALA A 50 7.26 7.27 -11.21
CA ALA A 50 8.00 7.05 -9.96
C ALA A 50 8.82 8.29 -9.58
N ALA A 51 9.53 8.90 -10.54
CA ALA A 51 10.24 10.15 -10.32
C ALA A 51 9.29 11.32 -9.97
N GLN A 52 8.14 11.41 -10.66
CA GLN A 52 7.09 12.39 -10.35
C GLN A 52 6.57 12.24 -8.91
N ALA A 53 6.25 11.01 -8.50
CA ALA A 53 5.77 10.72 -7.15
C ALA A 53 6.79 11.15 -6.07
N ARG A 54 8.07 10.80 -6.25
CA ARG A 54 9.15 11.19 -5.33
C ARG A 54 9.32 12.70 -5.25
N ALA A 55 9.20 13.42 -6.38
CA ALA A 55 9.30 14.87 -6.40
C ALA A 55 8.13 15.54 -5.68
N GLN A 56 6.90 15.01 -5.81
CA GLN A 56 5.72 15.51 -5.09
C GLN A 56 5.83 15.26 -3.57
N GLU A 57 6.32 14.08 -3.16
CA GLU A 57 6.57 13.75 -1.75
C GLU A 57 7.65 14.66 -1.15
N ALA A 58 8.74 14.90 -1.89
CA ALA A 58 9.78 15.83 -1.48
C ALA A 58 9.24 17.27 -1.36
N ALA A 59 8.38 17.70 -2.29
CA ALA A 59 7.75 19.01 -2.22
C ALA A 59 6.85 19.16 -0.99
N ALA A 60 6.07 18.13 -0.66
CA ALA A 60 5.22 18.10 0.54
C ALA A 60 6.07 18.12 1.83
N ALA A 61 7.19 17.39 1.87
CA ALA A 61 8.14 17.44 2.99
C ALA A 61 8.71 18.86 3.19
N GLU A 62 9.00 19.59 2.10
CA GLU A 62 9.43 20.99 2.19
C GLU A 62 8.31 21.93 2.68
N ARG A 63 7.03 21.67 2.37
CA ARG A 63 5.90 22.42 2.95
C ARG A 63 5.77 22.19 4.45
N ILE A 64 6.02 20.96 4.93
CA ILE A 64 6.06 20.66 6.37
C ILE A 64 7.19 21.44 7.04
N LYS A 65 8.40 21.46 6.48
CA LYS A 65 9.52 22.27 7.00
C LYS A 65 9.18 23.76 7.06
N ALA A 66 8.49 24.28 6.04
CA ALA A 66 8.02 25.66 6.05
C ALA A 66 7.02 25.92 7.19
N ALA A 67 6.07 25.01 7.41
CA ALA A 67 5.10 25.12 8.50
C ALA A 67 5.77 25.02 9.90
N GLU A 68 6.80 24.18 10.05
CA GLU A 68 7.62 24.13 11.27
C GLU A 68 8.35 25.44 11.54
N ALA A 69 8.90 26.05 10.49
CA ALA A 69 9.54 27.36 10.57
C ALA A 69 8.52 28.47 10.90
N ASP A 70 7.31 28.42 10.35
CA ASP A 70 6.21 29.33 10.72
C ASP A 70 5.83 29.21 12.21
N ILE A 71 5.79 27.99 12.76
CA ILE A 71 5.57 27.75 14.20
C ILE A 71 6.70 28.36 15.03
N ALA A 72 7.95 28.20 14.60
CA ALA A 72 9.10 28.79 15.27
C ALA A 72 9.03 30.34 15.25
N ALA A 73 8.64 30.92 14.12
CA ALA A 73 8.44 32.36 13.96
C ALA A 73 7.31 32.88 14.89
N ALA A 74 6.16 32.21 14.91
CA ALA A 74 5.03 32.57 15.77
C ALA A 74 5.42 32.49 17.27
N THR A 75 6.15 31.44 17.65
CA THR A 75 6.66 31.27 19.02
C THR A 75 7.63 32.37 19.41
N ALA A 76 8.55 32.75 18.51
CA ALA A 76 9.47 33.86 18.75
C ALA A 76 8.72 35.20 18.90
N ARG A 77 7.68 35.44 18.09
CA ARG A 77 6.84 36.64 18.20
C ARG A 77 6.12 36.70 19.55
N ILE A 78 5.56 35.60 20.03
CA ILE A 78 4.96 35.52 21.38
C ILE A 78 6.01 35.88 22.43
N GLY A 79 7.22 35.32 22.35
CA GLY A 79 8.30 35.63 23.28
C GLY A 79 8.73 37.10 23.29
N ILE A 80 8.67 37.79 22.16
CA ILE A 80 8.91 39.25 22.08
C ILE A 80 7.82 40.01 22.83
N VAL A 81 6.55 39.73 22.54
CA VAL A 81 5.40 40.43 23.13
C VAL A 81 5.33 40.19 24.64
N ASP A 82 5.59 38.96 25.09
CA ASP A 82 5.59 38.62 26.52
C ASP A 82 6.66 39.39 27.29
N ARG A 83 7.87 39.55 26.73
CA ARG A 83 8.89 40.39 27.36
C ARG A 83 8.49 41.86 27.36
N GLN A 84 7.99 42.39 26.26
CA GLN A 84 7.53 43.78 26.21
C GLN A 84 6.43 44.04 27.24
N LEU A 85 5.51 43.09 27.43
CA LEU A 85 4.46 43.17 28.43
C LEU A 85 5.02 43.10 29.86
N ALA A 86 6.02 42.25 30.11
CA ALA A 86 6.71 42.17 31.40
C ALA A 86 7.44 43.48 31.73
N ASP A 87 8.22 44.02 30.79
CA ASP A 87 8.93 45.29 30.94
C ASP A 87 7.95 46.44 31.21
N GLN A 88 6.81 46.45 30.49
CA GLN A 88 5.76 47.44 30.68
C GLN A 88 5.09 47.32 32.06
N ARG A 89 4.84 46.11 32.55
CA ARG A 89 4.30 45.89 33.91
C ARG A 89 5.25 46.41 34.98
N THR A 90 6.55 46.18 34.85
CA THR A 90 7.56 46.69 35.78
C THR A 90 7.58 48.21 35.78
N ARG A 91 7.60 48.85 34.59
CA ARG A 91 7.52 50.32 34.46
C ARG A 91 6.27 50.91 35.10
N VAL A 92 5.12 50.26 34.94
CA VAL A 92 3.88 50.68 35.60
C VAL A 92 4.01 50.56 37.11
N ALA A 93 4.53 49.44 37.62
CA ALA A 93 4.68 49.20 39.06
C ALA A 93 5.61 50.24 39.73
N GLU A 94 6.73 50.59 39.09
CA GLU A 94 7.64 51.65 39.56
C GLU A 94 6.95 53.02 39.64
N ARG A 95 6.01 53.31 38.71
CA ARG A 95 5.28 54.58 38.65
C ARG A 95 4.03 54.64 39.53
N GLN A 96 3.52 53.51 40.02
CA GLN A 96 2.28 53.45 40.83
C GLN A 96 2.42 54.17 42.18
N GLY A 97 3.56 54.08 42.86
CA GLY A 97 3.77 54.67 44.18
C GLY A 97 3.55 56.20 44.21
N PRO A 98 4.24 56.98 43.36
CA PRO A 98 4.05 58.43 43.26
C PRO A 98 2.64 58.85 42.81
N ILE A 99 1.97 58.04 41.98
CA ILE A 99 0.61 58.31 41.50
C ILE A 99 -0.40 58.12 42.64
N LEU A 100 -0.29 57.03 43.42
CA LEU A 100 -1.16 56.78 44.56
C LEU A 100 -1.03 57.87 45.63
N ARG A 101 0.20 58.35 45.89
CA ARG A 101 0.44 59.49 46.79
C ARG A 101 -0.20 60.78 46.29
N LEU A 102 -0.14 61.05 44.99
CA LEU A 102 -0.79 62.21 44.39
C LEU A 102 -2.33 62.11 44.50
N ILE A 103 -2.90 60.94 44.19
CA ILE A 103 -4.35 60.71 44.34
C ILE A 103 -4.78 60.86 45.79
N ALA A 104 -4.00 60.32 46.75
CA ALA A 104 -4.28 60.48 48.18
C ALA A 104 -4.20 61.95 48.63
N ALA A 105 -3.23 62.72 48.13
CA ALA A 105 -3.12 64.15 48.39
C ALA A 105 -4.31 64.94 47.81
N LEU A 106 -4.70 64.66 46.57
CA LEU A 106 -5.87 65.26 45.92
C LEU A 106 -7.18 64.88 46.61
N GLN A 107 -7.34 63.63 47.03
CA GLN A 107 -8.51 63.19 47.80
C GLN A 107 -8.55 63.80 49.20
N SER A 108 -7.39 63.96 49.86
CA SER A 108 -7.28 64.65 51.16
C SER A 108 -7.68 66.13 51.02
N MET A 109 -7.22 66.81 49.97
CA MET A 109 -7.66 68.16 49.62
C MET A 109 -9.16 68.23 49.28
N ALA A 110 -9.70 67.29 48.50
CA ALA A 110 -11.11 67.29 48.14
C ALA A 110 -12.04 67.05 49.35
N ARG A 111 -11.60 66.24 50.34
CA ARG A 111 -12.33 65.99 51.59
C ARG A 111 -12.23 67.13 52.61
N ARG A 112 -11.25 68.03 52.45
CA ARG A 112 -11.18 69.32 53.16
C ARG A 112 -11.24 70.44 52.12
N PRO A 113 -12.43 70.70 51.52
CA PRO A 113 -12.57 71.73 50.52
C PRO A 113 -11.95 73.02 51.08
N PRO A 114 -11.04 73.71 50.36
CA PRO A 114 -10.57 75.04 50.78
C PRO A 114 -11.73 76.04 50.89
N VAL A 115 -12.90 75.70 50.36
CA VAL A 115 -14.18 76.40 50.56
C VAL A 115 -14.67 76.37 52.02
N LEU A 116 -14.23 75.42 52.85
CA LEU A 116 -14.45 75.50 54.30
C LEU A 116 -13.60 76.59 54.97
N GLY A 117 -12.58 77.13 54.27
CA GLY A 117 -11.86 78.36 54.63
C GLY A 117 -12.45 79.63 54.02
N LEU A 118 -13.43 79.54 53.11
CA LEU A 118 -14.18 80.69 52.58
C LEU A 118 -15.34 81.13 53.49
N VAL A 119 -15.72 80.26 54.44
CA VAL A 119 -16.76 80.55 55.47
C VAL A 119 -16.13 80.99 56.80
N GLN A 120 -14.80 80.93 56.92
CA GLN A 120 -14.04 81.66 57.93
C GLN A 120 -13.39 82.90 57.29
N PRO A 121 -13.11 83.98 58.03
CA PRO A 121 -12.45 85.17 57.49
C PRO A 121 -10.97 84.85 57.20
N GLY A 122 -10.72 84.11 56.13
CA GLY A 122 -9.38 83.89 55.58
C GLY A 122 -8.88 85.18 54.92
N SER A 123 -7.60 85.45 55.08
CA SER A 123 -6.95 86.63 54.50
C SER A 123 -6.90 86.54 52.97
N THR A 124 -6.79 87.66 52.26
CA THR A 124 -6.56 87.67 50.80
C THR A 124 -5.28 86.92 50.40
N GLU A 125 -4.33 86.79 51.33
CA GLU A 125 -3.09 86.03 51.20
C GLU A 125 -3.34 84.52 51.04
N ASP A 126 -4.32 83.96 51.77
CA ASP A 126 -4.68 82.54 51.70
C ASP A 126 -5.27 82.16 50.33
N MET A 127 -6.08 83.05 49.73
CA MET A 127 -6.63 82.85 48.39
C MET A 127 -5.54 82.88 47.31
N VAL A 128 -4.56 83.77 47.43
CA VAL A 128 -3.41 83.83 46.51
C VAL A 128 -2.57 82.56 46.64
N HIS A 129 -2.37 82.07 47.86
CA HIS A 129 -1.61 80.84 48.11
C HIS A 129 -2.30 79.61 47.51
N VAL A 130 -3.62 79.44 47.74
CA VAL A 130 -4.40 78.33 47.14
C VAL A 130 -4.38 78.40 45.61
N ARG A 131 -4.55 79.59 45.02
CA ARG A 131 -4.47 79.77 43.56
C ARG A 131 -3.07 79.45 43.01
N ALA A 132 -2.01 79.83 43.72
CA ALA A 132 -0.63 79.51 43.34
C ALA A 132 -0.36 77.99 43.40
N VAL A 133 -0.84 77.31 44.44
CA VAL A 133 -0.72 75.84 44.58
C VAL A 133 -1.52 75.13 43.49
N LEU A 134 -2.76 75.54 43.20
CA LEU A 134 -3.56 74.95 42.12
C LEU A 134 -2.95 75.23 40.74
N GLY A 135 -2.43 76.44 40.52
CA GLY A 135 -1.76 76.82 39.28
C GLY A 135 -0.50 76.00 38.97
N THR A 136 0.21 75.53 40.00
CA THR A 136 1.38 74.65 39.83
C THR A 136 1.02 73.17 39.81
N ALA A 137 0.00 72.75 40.55
CA ALA A 137 -0.40 71.34 40.64
C ALA A 137 -1.21 70.85 39.42
N MET A 138 -2.09 71.68 38.84
CA MET A 138 -2.97 71.25 37.74
C MET A 138 -2.22 70.77 36.49
N PRO A 139 -1.21 71.47 35.97
CA PRO A 139 -0.44 70.99 34.81
C PRO A 139 0.25 69.64 35.08
N VAL A 140 0.71 69.41 36.32
CA VAL A 140 1.34 68.14 36.72
C VAL A 140 0.32 67.00 36.76
N VAL A 141 -0.90 67.27 37.22
CA VAL A 141 -2.00 66.28 37.21
C VAL A 141 -2.39 65.94 35.78
N GLU A 142 -2.59 66.94 34.92
CA GLU A 142 -2.95 66.74 33.50
C GLU A 142 -1.89 65.92 32.75
N ALA A 143 -0.61 66.26 32.90
CA ALA A 143 0.50 65.53 32.30
C ALA A 143 0.54 64.07 32.77
N ARG A 144 0.40 63.82 34.08
CA ARG A 144 0.37 62.45 34.62
C ARG A 144 -0.84 61.66 34.17
N THR A 145 -2.03 62.27 34.08
CA THR A 145 -3.22 61.60 33.55
C THR A 145 -3.06 61.25 32.07
N ALA A 146 -2.46 62.13 31.28
CA ALA A 146 -2.13 61.85 29.88
C ALA A 146 -1.15 60.67 29.75
N ASP A 147 -0.10 60.63 30.58
CA ASP A 147 0.87 59.54 30.62
C ASP A 147 0.22 58.19 30.96
N VAL A 148 -0.64 58.15 31.99
CA VAL A 148 -1.36 56.92 32.38
C VAL A 148 -2.28 56.46 31.25
N ARG A 149 -2.97 57.38 30.57
CA ARG A 149 -3.82 57.04 29.42
C ARG A 149 -3.00 56.45 28.28
N ALA A 150 -1.83 57.02 27.96
CA ALA A 150 -0.93 56.51 26.95
C ALA A 150 -0.38 55.11 27.32
N GLU A 151 -0.05 54.90 28.59
CA GLU A 151 0.42 53.62 29.14
C GLU A 151 -0.64 52.51 29.02
N LEU A 152 -1.89 52.80 29.39
CA LEU A 152 -3.01 51.89 29.22
C LEU A 152 -3.27 51.57 27.73
N GLY A 153 -3.11 52.57 26.86
CA GLY A 153 -3.16 52.39 25.41
C GLY A 153 -2.11 51.39 24.92
N ARG A 154 -0.86 51.54 25.36
CA ARG A 154 0.24 50.61 25.03
C ARG A 154 -0.01 49.19 25.53
N ILE A 155 -0.51 49.03 26.77
CA ILE A 155 -0.85 47.70 27.31
C ILE A 155 -1.98 47.03 26.50
N ARG A 156 -3.00 47.79 26.10
CA ARG A 156 -4.09 47.28 25.25
C ARG A 156 -3.56 46.86 23.88
N ALA A 157 -2.68 47.65 23.27
CA ALA A 157 -2.04 47.30 22.01
C ALA A 157 -1.20 46.02 22.11
N LEU A 158 -0.34 45.90 23.13
CA LEU A 158 0.47 44.69 23.36
C LEU A 158 -0.39 43.46 23.62
N ARG A 159 -1.51 43.60 24.34
CA ARG A 159 -2.46 42.48 24.55
C ARG A 159 -3.13 42.05 23.25
N ALA A 160 -3.50 43.00 22.39
CA ALA A 160 -4.05 42.69 21.08
C ALA A 160 -3.00 41.99 20.19
N GLU A 161 -1.75 42.44 20.23
CA GLU A 161 -0.64 41.79 19.52
C GLU A 161 -0.36 40.38 20.05
N ALA A 162 -0.41 40.16 21.38
CA ALA A 162 -0.29 38.83 21.98
C ALA A 162 -1.41 37.89 21.51
N ALA A 163 -2.65 38.37 21.50
CA ALA A 163 -3.79 37.60 21.01
C ALA A 163 -3.64 37.23 19.53
N ALA A 164 -3.20 38.18 18.69
CA ALA A 164 -2.91 37.94 17.28
C ALA A 164 -1.76 36.94 17.09
N ALA A 165 -0.71 37.02 17.91
CA ALA A 165 0.42 36.09 17.86
C ALA A 165 -0.01 34.66 18.24
N VAL A 166 -0.82 34.49 19.28
CA VAL A 166 -1.41 33.19 19.65
C VAL A 166 -2.31 32.65 18.54
N GLY A 167 -3.13 33.50 17.91
CA GLY A 167 -3.94 33.13 16.75
C GLY A 167 -3.07 32.60 15.60
N SER A 168 -1.99 33.31 15.26
CA SER A 168 -1.06 32.88 14.20
C SER A 168 -0.35 31.55 14.51
N LEU A 169 -0.04 31.29 15.78
CA LEU A 169 0.53 29.99 16.19
C LEU A 169 -0.48 28.87 16.02
N GLN A 170 -1.75 29.10 16.37
CA GLN A 170 -2.80 28.09 16.19
C GLN A 170 -3.04 27.79 14.71
N GLU A 171 -3.06 28.82 13.86
CA GLU A 171 -3.15 28.65 12.41
C GLU A 171 -1.95 27.85 11.85
N ALA A 172 -0.73 28.16 12.30
CA ALA A 172 0.47 27.42 11.89
C ALA A 172 0.44 25.95 12.35
N ARG A 173 -0.07 25.66 13.55
CA ARG A 173 -0.30 24.30 14.04
C ARG A 173 -1.35 23.56 13.23
N ASN A 174 -2.45 24.21 12.88
CA ASN A 174 -3.46 23.59 12.03
C ASN A 174 -2.90 23.31 10.62
N ARG A 175 -2.06 24.21 10.10
CA ARG A 175 -1.40 24.05 8.79
C ARG A 175 -0.46 22.84 8.76
N ILE A 176 0.42 22.68 9.77
CA ILE A 176 1.34 21.53 9.78
C ILE A 176 0.60 20.19 9.87
N GLU A 177 -0.49 20.12 10.64
CA GLU A 177 -1.30 18.91 10.73
C GLU A 177 -2.01 18.60 9.41
N ALA A 178 -2.55 19.62 8.73
CA ALA A 178 -3.12 19.45 7.39
C ALA A 178 -2.08 18.97 6.37
N GLU A 179 -0.86 19.50 6.44
CA GLU A 179 0.25 19.10 5.56
C GLU A 179 0.72 17.66 5.81
N ARG A 180 0.79 17.23 7.08
CA ARG A 180 1.10 15.84 7.43
C ARG A 180 0.05 14.86 6.92
N ILE A 181 -1.23 15.19 7.09
CA ILE A 181 -2.33 14.38 6.57
C ILE A 181 -2.28 14.30 5.04
N ALA A 182 -2.01 15.42 4.37
CA ALA A 182 -1.87 15.47 2.92
C ALA A 182 -0.71 14.59 2.43
N LEU A 183 0.45 14.62 3.10
CA LEU A 183 1.59 13.76 2.77
C LEU A 183 1.24 12.27 2.93
N VAL A 184 0.64 11.87 4.05
CA VAL A 184 0.26 10.46 4.28
C VAL A 184 -0.74 9.98 3.22
N LYS A 185 -1.69 10.84 2.83
CA LYS A 185 -2.64 10.53 1.76
C LYS A 185 -1.92 10.34 0.42
N LEU A 186 -1.02 11.26 0.07
CA LEU A 186 -0.23 11.23 -1.15
C LEU A 186 0.62 9.94 -1.24
N GLU A 187 1.36 9.60 -0.18
CA GLU A 187 2.14 8.35 -0.11
C GLU A 187 1.25 7.11 -0.24
N GLY A 188 0.05 7.15 0.36
CA GLY A 188 -0.95 6.09 0.24
C GLY A 188 -1.41 5.89 -1.20
N GLU A 189 -1.72 6.97 -1.91
CA GLU A 189 -2.11 6.96 -3.33
C GLU A 189 -0.99 6.44 -4.23
N HIS A 190 0.24 6.92 -4.04
CA HIS A 190 1.41 6.44 -4.79
C HIS A 190 1.69 4.95 -4.56
N ARG A 191 1.61 4.49 -3.30
CA ARG A 191 1.79 3.08 -2.95
C ARG A 191 0.71 2.19 -3.56
N ALA A 192 -0.54 2.65 -3.58
CA ALA A 192 -1.64 1.92 -4.22
C ALA A 192 -1.42 1.82 -5.74
N ARG A 193 -1.06 2.92 -6.38
CA ARG A 193 -0.79 2.96 -7.83
C ARG A 193 0.40 2.08 -8.20
N SER A 194 1.49 2.10 -7.45
CA SER A 194 2.64 1.20 -7.67
C SER A 194 2.21 -0.26 -7.63
N ARG A 195 1.42 -0.66 -6.61
CA ARG A 195 0.93 -2.06 -6.50
C ARG A 195 0.01 -2.46 -7.65
N GLU A 196 -0.77 -1.53 -8.19
CA GLU A 196 -1.63 -1.78 -9.35
C GLU A 196 -0.80 -2.00 -10.62
N LEU A 197 0.20 -1.15 -10.84
CA LEU A 197 1.16 -1.32 -11.95
C LEU A 197 1.93 -2.63 -11.84
N ASP A 198 2.41 -2.99 -10.65
CA ASP A 198 3.12 -4.24 -10.42
C ASP A 198 2.24 -5.47 -10.72
N ARG A 199 0.97 -5.44 -10.30
CA ARG A 199 0.00 -6.50 -10.62
C ARG A 199 -0.28 -6.58 -12.12
N GLY A 200 -0.47 -5.44 -12.78
CA GLY A 200 -0.66 -5.38 -14.23
C GLY A 200 0.54 -5.94 -14.99
N ALA A 201 1.76 -5.59 -14.56
CA ALA A 201 2.99 -6.09 -15.16
C ALA A 201 3.14 -7.62 -15.02
N LEU A 202 2.77 -8.19 -13.87
CA LEU A 202 2.77 -9.65 -13.68
C LEU A 202 1.77 -10.34 -14.62
N VAL A 203 0.55 -9.80 -14.75
CA VAL A 203 -0.46 -10.37 -15.66
C VAL A 203 -0.02 -10.31 -17.12
N GLU A 204 0.56 -9.18 -17.56
CA GLU A 204 1.08 -9.08 -18.93
C GLU A 204 2.32 -9.96 -19.14
N SER A 205 3.17 -10.14 -18.13
CA SER A 205 4.29 -11.08 -18.17
C SER A 205 3.80 -12.53 -18.33
N ASP A 206 2.80 -12.96 -17.55
CA ASP A 206 2.21 -14.29 -17.66
C ASP A 206 1.58 -14.50 -19.04
N ARG A 207 0.92 -13.48 -19.59
CA ARG A 207 0.35 -13.50 -20.94
C ARG A 207 1.43 -13.64 -22.01
N ALA A 208 2.53 -12.91 -21.89
CA ALA A 208 3.66 -12.99 -22.81
C ALA A 208 4.31 -14.39 -22.77
N LEU A 209 4.43 -15.01 -21.59
CA LEU A 209 4.91 -16.38 -21.44
C LEU A 209 3.99 -17.38 -22.14
N ALA A 210 2.68 -17.28 -21.93
CA ALA A 210 1.71 -18.17 -22.57
C ALA A 210 1.72 -18.06 -24.10
N LEU A 211 1.81 -16.84 -24.64
CA LEU A 211 1.97 -16.62 -26.08
C LEU A 211 3.29 -17.18 -26.60
N GLY A 212 4.37 -17.07 -25.83
CA GLY A 212 5.67 -17.66 -26.15
C GLY A 212 5.63 -19.18 -26.20
N GLU A 213 4.89 -19.84 -25.29
CA GLU A 213 4.66 -21.28 -25.32
C GLU A 213 3.84 -21.69 -26.56
N GLN A 214 2.74 -20.99 -26.86
CA GLN A 214 1.94 -21.25 -28.06
C GLN A 214 2.74 -21.11 -29.35
N ALA A 215 3.63 -20.10 -29.42
CA ALA A 215 4.51 -19.92 -30.58
C ALA A 215 5.48 -21.09 -30.75
N ARG A 216 6.04 -21.64 -29.65
CA ARG A 216 6.89 -22.84 -29.72
C ARG A 216 6.11 -24.07 -30.18
N ASP A 217 4.91 -24.30 -29.63
CA ASP A 217 4.05 -25.41 -30.03
C ASP A 217 3.70 -25.36 -31.53
N LEU A 218 3.46 -24.17 -32.08
CA LEU A 218 3.21 -23.98 -33.51
C LEU A 218 4.44 -24.32 -34.36
N VAL A 219 5.64 -23.92 -33.93
CA VAL A 219 6.89 -24.25 -34.62
C VAL A 219 7.10 -25.77 -34.65
N ASP A 220 6.90 -26.45 -33.52
CA ASP A 220 7.03 -27.91 -33.42
C ASP A 220 6.01 -28.64 -34.34
N GLN A 221 4.79 -28.11 -34.45
CA GLN A 221 3.76 -28.63 -35.36
C GLN A 221 4.13 -28.42 -36.83
N MET A 222 4.68 -27.25 -37.18
CA MET A 222 5.13 -26.96 -38.54
C MET A 222 6.29 -27.87 -38.95
N GLU A 223 7.25 -28.12 -38.05
CA GLU A 223 8.36 -29.04 -38.29
C GLU A 223 7.85 -30.47 -38.49
N SER A 224 6.95 -30.93 -37.61
CA SER A 224 6.32 -32.26 -37.73
C SER A 224 5.54 -32.42 -39.04
N ALA A 225 4.80 -31.38 -39.46
CA ALA A 225 4.06 -31.38 -40.71
C ALA A 225 4.98 -31.41 -41.94
N GLY A 226 6.10 -30.68 -41.89
CA GLY A 226 7.14 -30.73 -42.94
C GLY A 226 7.74 -32.12 -43.09
N GLN A 227 8.15 -32.74 -41.98
CA GLN A 227 8.68 -34.11 -41.98
C GLN A 227 7.66 -35.14 -42.51
N ALA A 228 6.37 -34.98 -42.17
CA ALA A 228 5.31 -35.84 -42.67
C ALA A 228 5.09 -35.68 -44.19
N ALA A 229 5.17 -34.45 -44.71
CA ALA A 229 5.06 -34.17 -46.13
C ALA A 229 6.23 -34.75 -46.94
N GLU A 230 7.46 -34.66 -46.42
CA GLU A 230 8.63 -35.31 -47.00
C GLU A 230 8.47 -36.82 -47.06
N LEU A 231 8.10 -37.45 -45.94
CA LEU A 231 7.86 -38.90 -45.89
C LEU A 231 6.76 -39.35 -46.86
N GLN A 232 5.68 -38.57 -47.01
CA GLN A 232 4.63 -38.86 -47.97
C GLN A 232 5.18 -38.81 -49.42
N GLY A 233 6.02 -37.83 -49.74
CA GLY A 233 6.69 -37.72 -51.04
C GLY A 233 7.56 -38.94 -51.34
N ASP A 234 8.39 -39.34 -50.37
CA ASP A 234 9.26 -40.52 -50.47
C ASP A 234 8.45 -41.81 -50.68
N LEU A 235 7.35 -41.97 -49.93
CA LEU A 235 6.46 -43.13 -50.06
C LEU A 235 5.72 -43.16 -51.41
N ALA A 236 5.34 -42.01 -51.95
CA ALA A 236 4.71 -41.92 -53.27
C ALA A 236 5.69 -42.23 -54.42
N ALA A 237 7.00 -42.01 -54.21
CA ALA A 237 8.05 -42.34 -55.16
C ALA A 237 8.42 -43.83 -55.19
N LEU A 238 8.01 -44.62 -54.18
CA LEU A 238 8.22 -46.06 -54.18
C LEU A 238 7.33 -46.77 -55.23
N PRO A 239 7.82 -47.84 -55.88
CA PRO A 239 7.02 -48.61 -56.82
C PRO A 239 5.80 -49.23 -56.13
N GLY A 240 4.63 -49.14 -56.78
CA GLY A 240 3.36 -49.64 -56.26
C GLY A 240 3.40 -51.14 -55.91
N PRO A 241 2.55 -51.60 -54.97
CA PRO A 241 2.58 -52.98 -54.50
C PRO A 241 2.36 -53.95 -55.66
N LEU A 242 3.23 -54.96 -55.74
CA LEU A 242 3.08 -56.05 -56.70
C LEU A 242 1.73 -56.76 -56.47
N PRO A 243 1.00 -57.13 -57.54
CA PRO A 243 -0.23 -57.91 -57.41
C PRO A 243 0.05 -59.19 -56.63
N ARG A 244 -0.74 -59.47 -55.59
CA ARG A 244 -0.62 -60.68 -54.79
C ARG A 244 -1.03 -61.88 -55.64
N THR A 245 -0.06 -62.62 -56.17
CA THR A 245 -0.29 -63.92 -56.81
C THR A 245 -0.11 -65.03 -55.77
N GLY A 246 -1.21 -65.49 -55.18
CA GLY A 246 -1.23 -66.59 -54.21
C GLY A 246 -2.60 -66.69 -53.52
N ASP A 247 -3.10 -67.93 -53.39
CA ASP A 247 -4.42 -68.35 -52.89
C ASP A 247 -5.08 -67.45 -51.81
N PRO A 248 -6.43 -67.30 -51.82
CA PRO A 248 -7.16 -66.54 -50.83
C PRO A 248 -7.31 -67.32 -49.51
N ALA A 249 -6.19 -67.78 -48.95
CA ALA A 249 -6.12 -68.08 -47.54
C ALA A 249 -5.76 -66.79 -46.82
N LEU A 250 -6.81 -66.03 -46.43
CA LEU A 250 -6.70 -65.05 -45.35
C LEU A 250 -5.87 -65.70 -44.23
N PRO A 251 -4.79 -65.09 -43.73
CA PRO A 251 -4.32 -65.49 -42.42
C PRO A 251 -5.54 -65.29 -41.52
N LYS A 252 -6.10 -66.39 -41.01
CA LYS A 252 -7.00 -66.33 -39.87
C LYS A 252 -6.31 -65.39 -38.90
N ARG A 253 -6.91 -64.22 -38.64
CA ARG A 253 -6.64 -63.50 -37.40
C ARG A 253 -6.70 -64.59 -36.35
N SER A 254 -5.55 -64.92 -35.76
CA SER A 254 -5.52 -65.71 -34.55
C SER A 254 -6.60 -65.11 -33.66
N ALA A 255 -7.42 -65.96 -33.04
CA ALA A 255 -8.41 -65.57 -32.05
C ALA A 255 -7.72 -65.02 -30.79
N GLY A 256 -6.81 -64.06 -30.94
CA GLY A 256 -6.33 -63.16 -29.91
C GLY A 256 -7.28 -61.98 -29.90
N GLY A 257 -7.91 -61.75 -28.75
CA GLY A 257 -8.87 -60.66 -28.56
C GLY A 257 -8.26 -59.28 -28.80
N ALA A 258 -9.08 -58.24 -28.61
CA ALA A 258 -8.70 -56.85 -28.77
C ALA A 258 -7.26 -56.55 -28.32
N PRO A 259 -6.47 -55.80 -29.11
CA PRO A 259 -5.12 -55.41 -28.71
C PRO A 259 -5.09 -54.56 -27.43
N TYR A 260 -6.25 -54.02 -27.04
CA TYR A 260 -6.43 -53.22 -25.85
C TYR A 260 -7.79 -53.54 -25.21
N ARG A 261 -7.89 -53.54 -23.88
CA ARG A 261 -9.15 -53.77 -23.17
C ARG A 261 -9.40 -52.70 -22.13
N LEU A 262 -10.65 -52.45 -21.79
CA LEU A 262 -10.96 -51.53 -20.70
C LEU A 262 -10.50 -52.10 -19.35
N PRO A 263 -9.98 -51.25 -18.44
CA PRO A 263 -9.53 -51.70 -17.12
C PRO A 263 -10.68 -52.10 -16.20
N VAL A 264 -11.90 -51.65 -16.48
CA VAL A 264 -13.14 -52.05 -15.80
C VAL A 264 -14.29 -52.09 -16.81
N THR A 265 -15.35 -52.82 -16.48
CA THR A 265 -16.57 -52.84 -17.30
C THR A 265 -17.64 -51.95 -16.66
N GLY A 266 -18.31 -51.14 -17.47
CA GLY A 266 -19.32 -50.21 -16.98
C GLY A 266 -19.78 -49.20 -18.03
N GLN A 267 -20.54 -48.19 -17.61
CA GLN A 267 -21.02 -47.13 -18.48
C GLN A 267 -19.98 -46.02 -18.63
N VAL A 268 -19.66 -45.62 -19.86
CA VAL A 268 -18.83 -44.44 -20.10
C VAL A 268 -19.63 -43.19 -19.71
N VAL A 269 -19.14 -42.45 -18.72
CA VAL A 269 -19.78 -41.22 -18.18
C VAL A 269 -19.04 -39.95 -18.60
N THR A 270 -17.84 -40.09 -19.15
CA THR A 270 -17.11 -38.98 -19.78
C THR A 270 -16.30 -39.54 -20.94
N GLY A 271 -16.51 -39.01 -22.14
CA GLY A 271 -15.80 -39.39 -23.36
C GLY A 271 -14.48 -38.62 -23.53
N MET A 272 -13.59 -39.15 -24.37
CA MET A 272 -12.37 -38.44 -24.74
C MET A 272 -12.71 -37.17 -25.52
N GLY A 273 -12.05 -36.05 -25.19
CA GLY A 273 -12.26 -34.76 -25.84
C GLY A 273 -13.51 -33.99 -25.40
N GLU A 274 -14.35 -34.59 -24.54
CA GLU A 274 -15.52 -33.95 -23.95
C GLU A 274 -15.12 -32.73 -23.10
N LEU A 275 -15.86 -31.64 -23.24
CA LEU A 275 -15.57 -30.39 -22.55
C LEU A 275 -16.17 -30.44 -21.13
N SER A 276 -15.32 -30.33 -20.11
CA SER A 276 -15.79 -30.23 -18.72
C SER A 276 -16.55 -28.91 -18.49
N ALA A 277 -17.34 -28.85 -17.41
CA ALA A 277 -17.99 -27.61 -16.95
C ALA A 277 -16.97 -26.47 -16.63
N THR A 278 -15.69 -26.80 -16.51
CA THR A 278 -14.57 -25.87 -16.30
C THR A 278 -13.80 -25.51 -17.58
N GLY A 279 -14.29 -25.93 -18.75
CA GLY A 279 -13.70 -25.60 -20.05
C GLY A 279 -12.47 -26.42 -20.44
N VAL A 280 -12.13 -27.49 -19.70
CA VAL A 280 -10.99 -28.36 -19.98
C VAL A 280 -11.47 -29.60 -20.73
N ARG A 281 -10.79 -29.97 -21.81
CA ARG A 281 -11.11 -31.20 -22.56
C ARG A 281 -10.56 -32.44 -21.85
N ALA A 282 -11.40 -33.46 -21.72
CA ALA A 282 -11.01 -34.76 -21.16
C ALA A 282 -9.94 -35.43 -22.04
N ARG A 283 -8.87 -35.93 -21.41
CA ARG A 283 -7.74 -36.59 -22.10
C ARG A 283 -7.90 -38.11 -22.19
N GLY A 284 -8.96 -38.68 -21.62
CA GLY A 284 -9.26 -40.10 -21.62
C GLY A 284 -10.74 -40.33 -21.41
N ILE A 285 -11.14 -41.56 -21.11
CA ILE A 285 -12.54 -41.91 -20.80
C ILE A 285 -12.70 -42.23 -19.32
N THR A 286 -13.85 -41.86 -18.77
CA THR A 286 -14.25 -42.19 -17.40
C THR A 286 -15.38 -43.19 -17.43
N ILE A 287 -15.22 -44.31 -16.72
CA ILE A 287 -16.16 -45.43 -16.67
C ILE A 287 -16.77 -45.49 -15.27
N ALA A 288 -18.10 -45.39 -15.18
CA ALA A 288 -18.85 -45.72 -13.98
C ALA A 288 -19.02 -47.25 -13.91
N CYS A 289 -18.49 -47.87 -12.85
CA CYS A 289 -18.41 -49.32 -12.70
C CYS A 289 -19.00 -49.75 -11.35
N ALA A 290 -19.14 -51.07 -11.14
CA ALA A 290 -19.62 -51.60 -9.87
C ALA A 290 -18.59 -51.37 -8.74
N PRO A 291 -19.04 -51.17 -7.48
CA PRO A 291 -18.15 -51.00 -6.34
C PRO A 291 -17.22 -52.20 -6.15
N GLU A 292 -15.96 -51.92 -5.79
CA GLU A 292 -14.91 -52.92 -5.52
C GLU A 292 -14.60 -53.88 -6.70
N MET A 293 -15.07 -53.54 -7.91
CA MET A 293 -14.79 -54.29 -9.14
C MET A 293 -13.28 -54.40 -9.38
N ALA A 294 -12.82 -55.59 -9.75
CA ALA A 294 -11.42 -55.81 -10.09
C ALA A 294 -11.04 -54.97 -11.32
N ALA A 295 -10.01 -54.15 -11.17
CA ALA A 295 -9.39 -53.41 -12.25
C ALA A 295 -8.24 -54.20 -12.84
N VAL A 296 -8.15 -54.22 -14.16
CA VAL A 296 -7.22 -55.07 -14.93
C VAL A 296 -6.34 -54.25 -15.87
N ALA A 297 -5.18 -54.79 -16.22
CA ALA A 297 -4.26 -54.19 -17.18
C ALA A 297 -4.87 -54.16 -18.60
N PRO A 298 -5.00 -52.97 -19.22
CA PRO A 298 -5.54 -52.80 -20.58
C PRO A 298 -4.73 -53.49 -21.69
N ALA A 299 -3.42 -53.57 -21.51
CA ALA A 299 -2.48 -54.26 -22.38
C ALA A 299 -1.27 -54.75 -21.55
N GLY A 300 -0.44 -55.62 -22.13
CA GLY A 300 0.77 -56.10 -21.47
C GLY A 300 1.84 -55.00 -21.39
N GLY A 301 2.55 -54.89 -20.28
CA GLY A 301 3.55 -53.83 -20.08
C GLY A 301 4.22 -53.87 -18.71
N ARG A 302 5.12 -52.92 -18.49
CA ARG A 302 5.82 -52.73 -17.21
C ARG A 302 5.14 -51.61 -16.42
N ILE A 303 4.88 -51.84 -15.14
CA ILE A 303 4.37 -50.80 -14.25
C ILE A 303 5.47 -49.78 -13.99
N ILE A 304 5.25 -48.53 -14.39
CA ILE A 304 6.19 -47.41 -14.15
C ILE A 304 5.72 -46.50 -13.02
N TYR A 305 4.46 -46.62 -12.60
CA TYR A 305 3.92 -45.93 -11.42
C TYR A 305 2.77 -46.74 -10.81
N ALA A 306 2.71 -46.84 -9.48
CA ALA A 306 1.65 -47.53 -8.75
C ALA A 306 1.54 -46.98 -7.31
N ALA A 307 0.76 -45.90 -7.13
CA ALA A 307 0.55 -45.28 -5.83
C ALA A 307 -0.70 -44.35 -5.84
N PRO A 308 -1.27 -44.03 -4.67
CA PRO A 308 -2.23 -42.93 -4.55
C PRO A 308 -1.62 -41.59 -4.98
N PHE A 309 -2.39 -40.75 -5.67
CA PHE A 309 -1.92 -39.43 -6.10
C PHE A 309 -3.00 -38.35 -5.94
N ARG A 310 -2.82 -37.49 -4.94
CA ARG A 310 -3.68 -36.31 -4.67
C ARG A 310 -5.18 -36.69 -4.70
N ALA A 311 -6.00 -35.88 -5.39
CA ALA A 311 -7.42 -36.09 -5.59
C ALA A 311 -7.76 -37.15 -6.66
N TYR A 312 -6.76 -37.76 -7.33
CA TYR A 312 -6.99 -38.76 -8.38
C TYR A 312 -7.15 -40.20 -7.85
N GLY A 313 -7.10 -40.38 -6.52
CA GLY A 313 -7.18 -41.71 -5.89
C GLY A 313 -5.94 -42.56 -6.22
N GLY A 314 -6.12 -43.88 -6.26
CA GLY A 314 -5.09 -44.82 -6.71
C GLY A 314 -4.78 -44.65 -8.19
N VAL A 315 -3.50 -44.52 -8.53
CA VAL A 315 -3.02 -44.34 -9.89
C VAL A 315 -2.05 -45.45 -10.26
N VAL A 316 -2.26 -46.04 -11.44
CA VAL A 316 -1.36 -47.01 -12.07
C VAL A 316 -0.99 -46.50 -13.46
N ILE A 317 0.31 -46.51 -13.77
CA ILE A 317 0.83 -46.19 -15.09
C ILE A 317 1.59 -47.40 -15.63
N ILE A 318 1.19 -47.84 -16.82
CA ILE A 318 1.76 -49.01 -17.51
C ILE A 318 2.48 -48.54 -18.77
N ASP A 319 3.77 -48.83 -18.88
CA ASP A 319 4.54 -48.67 -20.12
C ASP A 319 4.41 -49.93 -20.98
N HIS A 320 3.84 -49.77 -22.17
CA HIS A 320 3.65 -50.84 -23.15
C HIS A 320 4.81 -50.92 -24.16
N GLY A 321 5.83 -50.06 -24.01
CA GLY A 321 6.94 -49.93 -24.94
C GLY A 321 6.59 -49.11 -26.18
N LYS A 322 7.61 -48.79 -26.99
CA LYS A 322 7.50 -47.98 -28.22
C LYS A 322 6.81 -46.62 -28.00
N GLY A 323 6.91 -46.09 -26.77
CA GLY A 323 6.32 -44.83 -26.35
C GLY A 323 4.84 -44.89 -25.99
N TRP A 324 4.22 -46.08 -25.90
CA TRP A 324 2.84 -46.24 -25.49
C TRP A 324 2.71 -46.37 -23.97
N THR A 325 1.77 -45.65 -23.37
CA THR A 325 1.56 -45.66 -21.93
C THR A 325 0.08 -45.58 -21.60
N SER A 326 -0.37 -46.40 -20.66
CA SER A 326 -1.73 -46.34 -20.10
C SER A 326 -1.69 -45.74 -18.71
N LEU A 327 -2.50 -44.70 -18.47
CA LEU A 327 -2.71 -44.07 -17.17
C LEU A 327 -4.10 -44.43 -16.68
N ILE A 328 -4.17 -45.07 -15.51
CA ILE A 328 -5.40 -45.53 -14.88
C ILE A 328 -5.52 -44.82 -13.54
N THR A 329 -6.61 -44.08 -13.32
CA THR A 329 -6.85 -43.30 -12.10
C THR A 329 -8.21 -43.60 -11.50
N GLY A 330 -8.42 -43.20 -10.25
CA GLY A 330 -9.67 -43.45 -9.54
C GLY A 330 -9.78 -44.86 -8.96
N LEU A 331 -8.66 -45.58 -8.79
CA LEU A 331 -8.65 -46.87 -8.11
C LEU A 331 -8.81 -46.67 -6.60
N GLY A 332 -9.62 -47.52 -5.96
CA GLY A 332 -9.76 -47.58 -4.50
C GLY A 332 -8.60 -48.32 -3.83
N ALA A 333 -8.05 -49.34 -4.51
CA ALA A 333 -6.88 -50.07 -4.07
C ALA A 333 -5.98 -50.41 -5.27
N VAL A 334 -4.66 -50.37 -5.07
CA VAL A 334 -3.65 -50.74 -6.07
C VAL A 334 -3.04 -52.08 -5.68
N ALA A 335 -2.98 -53.02 -6.62
CA ALA A 335 -2.55 -54.41 -6.39
C ALA A 335 -1.17 -54.75 -6.99
N VAL A 336 -0.51 -53.77 -7.63
CA VAL A 336 0.79 -53.92 -8.31
C VAL A 336 1.80 -52.93 -7.77
N LYS A 337 3.08 -53.18 -8.03
CA LYS A 337 4.20 -52.32 -7.64
C LYS A 337 4.97 -51.83 -8.88
N VAL A 338 5.67 -50.72 -8.70
CA VAL A 338 6.58 -50.20 -9.74
C VAL A 338 7.63 -51.26 -10.07
N GLY A 339 7.83 -51.50 -11.36
CA GLY A 339 8.75 -52.50 -11.89
C GLY A 339 8.10 -53.83 -12.29
N ASP A 340 6.88 -54.11 -11.81
CA ASP A 340 6.16 -55.35 -12.13
C ASP A 340 5.87 -55.46 -13.63
N GLN A 341 5.98 -56.68 -14.17
CA GLN A 341 5.57 -56.99 -15.53
C GLN A 341 4.15 -57.57 -15.50
N VAL A 342 3.22 -56.92 -16.20
CA VAL A 342 1.81 -57.35 -16.27
C VAL A 342 1.45 -57.78 -17.68
N ALA A 343 0.63 -58.83 -17.80
CA ALA A 343 -0.03 -59.20 -19.04
C ALA A 343 -1.35 -58.45 -19.19
N GLN A 344 -1.83 -58.27 -20.43
CA GLN A 344 -3.20 -57.84 -20.68
C GLN A 344 -4.14 -58.82 -19.96
N GLY A 345 -5.03 -58.35 -19.08
CA GLY A 345 -5.74 -59.29 -18.20
C GLY A 345 -5.46 -59.14 -16.72
N ALA A 346 -4.19 -58.89 -16.38
CA ALA A 346 -3.70 -59.03 -15.02
C ALA A 346 -4.38 -58.03 -14.08
N ALA A 347 -4.68 -58.48 -12.85
CA ALA A 347 -5.24 -57.61 -11.84
C ALA A 347 -4.23 -56.53 -11.44
N ILE A 348 -4.64 -55.27 -11.51
CA ILE A 348 -3.82 -54.10 -11.16
C ILE A 348 -4.36 -53.35 -9.95
N GLY A 349 -5.61 -53.61 -9.56
CA GLY A 349 -6.26 -52.92 -8.45
C GLY A 349 -7.74 -53.21 -8.38
N ARG A 350 -8.47 -52.35 -7.68
CA ARG A 350 -9.94 -52.37 -7.57
C ARG A 350 -10.50 -50.96 -7.68
N ALA A 351 -11.69 -50.85 -8.24
CA ALA A 351 -12.52 -49.65 -8.13
C ALA A 351 -12.86 -49.38 -6.65
N PRO A 352 -13.12 -48.14 -6.25
CA PRO A 352 -13.52 -47.83 -4.88
C PRO A 352 -14.90 -48.41 -4.57
N GLY A 353 -15.20 -48.61 -3.29
CA GLY A 353 -16.56 -48.87 -2.80
C GLY A 353 -17.46 -47.63 -2.86
N GLY A 354 -18.72 -47.81 -2.47
CA GLY A 354 -19.73 -46.74 -2.43
C GLY A 354 -20.54 -46.59 -3.71
N ASP A 355 -21.29 -45.50 -3.81
CA ASP A 355 -22.23 -45.27 -4.90
C ASP A 355 -21.55 -44.71 -6.16
N SER A 356 -21.77 -45.37 -7.29
CA SER A 356 -21.25 -45.00 -8.63
C SER A 356 -19.73 -44.74 -8.71
N PRO A 357 -18.88 -45.72 -8.36
CA PRO A 357 -17.42 -45.65 -8.53
C PRO A 357 -17.02 -45.29 -9.97
N ARG A 358 -15.98 -44.46 -10.12
CA ARG A 358 -15.47 -44.01 -11.42
C ARG A 358 -14.00 -44.33 -11.57
N VAL A 359 -13.66 -45.03 -12.65
CA VAL A 359 -12.27 -45.30 -13.05
C VAL A 359 -12.02 -44.62 -14.38
N THR A 360 -10.92 -43.86 -14.46
CA THR A 360 -10.54 -43.15 -15.68
C THR A 360 -9.36 -43.86 -16.33
N ILE A 361 -9.40 -44.00 -17.65
CA ILE A 361 -8.31 -44.53 -18.46
C ILE A 361 -7.93 -43.55 -19.56
N GLU A 362 -6.64 -43.28 -19.64
CA GLU A 362 -6.01 -42.48 -20.68
C GLU A 362 -4.91 -43.30 -21.35
N LEU A 363 -5.00 -43.42 -22.68
CA LEU A 363 -3.95 -44.00 -23.51
C LEU A 363 -3.10 -42.86 -24.07
N ARG A 364 -1.78 -42.97 -23.97
CA ARG A 364 -0.83 -41.99 -24.51
C ARG A 364 0.15 -42.64 -25.46
N ARG A 365 0.58 -41.88 -26.47
CA ARG A 365 1.75 -42.19 -27.29
C ARG A 365 2.70 -41.01 -27.26
N ARG A 366 3.93 -41.22 -26.77
CA ARG A 366 4.96 -40.18 -26.61
C ARG A 366 4.44 -38.94 -25.86
N GLY A 367 3.65 -39.16 -24.81
CA GLY A 367 3.07 -38.11 -23.98
C GLY A 367 1.77 -37.49 -24.49
N GLN A 368 1.38 -37.72 -25.75
CA GLN A 368 0.13 -37.20 -26.29
C GLN A 368 -1.04 -38.18 -26.08
N PRO A 369 -2.22 -37.71 -25.61
CA PRO A 369 -3.42 -38.54 -25.47
C PRO A 369 -3.92 -39.08 -26.81
N MET A 370 -4.24 -40.38 -26.87
CA MET A 370 -4.70 -41.09 -28.07
C MET A 370 -6.09 -41.68 -27.85
N ASP A 371 -6.90 -41.70 -28.91
CA ASP A 371 -8.20 -42.35 -28.89
C ASP A 371 -8.03 -43.87 -28.81
N LEU A 372 -8.57 -44.46 -27.75
CA LEU A 372 -8.51 -45.89 -27.48
C LEU A 372 -9.66 -46.68 -28.14
N ALA A 373 -10.70 -46.01 -28.65
CA ALA A 373 -11.89 -46.66 -29.21
C ALA A 373 -11.57 -47.61 -30.37
N GLN A 374 -10.54 -47.29 -31.17
CA GLN A 374 -10.10 -48.09 -32.30
C GLN A 374 -9.33 -49.36 -31.90
N LEU A 375 -8.99 -49.51 -30.61
CA LEU A 375 -8.19 -50.61 -30.07
C LEU A 375 -9.02 -51.56 -29.20
N LEU A 376 -10.29 -51.23 -28.96
CA LEU A 376 -11.27 -52.07 -28.27
C LEU A 376 -12.02 -52.97 -29.28
N ASP A 377 -12.57 -54.09 -28.81
CA ASP A 377 -13.46 -54.96 -29.59
C ASP A 377 -14.91 -54.43 -29.64
#